data_AF-A0A1J3DUQ3-F1
#
_entry.id   AF-A0A1J3DUQ3-F1
#
_cell.length_a   1.000
_cell.length_b   1.000
_cell.length_c   1.000
_cell.angle_alpha   90.00
_cell.angle_beta   90.00
_cell.angle_gamma   90.00
#
_symmetry.space_group_name_H-M   'P 1'
#
loop_
_entity.id
_entity.type
_entity.pdbx_description
1 polymer ?
#
loop_
_entity_poly.entity_id
_entity_poly.type
_entity_poly.pdbx_seq_one_letter_code
_entity_poly.pdbx_strand_id
1 'polypeptide(L)' 'MRVVSAYLLAVLGGNSSPSEGDIKKILTSVGVEAESERIQKLLSELEGKDINAVLAEGKSKLAAMPAAGPAVASGGA' A
#
# COMPACT_ATOMS: atom_id res chain seq x y z
N MET A 1 3.69 5.54 -2.09
CA MET A 1 2.40 4.86 -2.37
C MET A 1 2.43 3.93 -3.57
N ARG A 2 3.07 4.30 -4.70
CA ARG A 2 3.02 3.52 -5.96
C ARG A 2 3.48 2.05 -5.85
N VAL A 3 4.51 1.78 -5.06
CA VAL A 3 5.04 0.42 -4.83
C VAL A 3 4.04 -0.49 -4.12
N VAL A 4 3.35 0.03 -3.09
CA VAL A 4 2.32 -0.70 -2.34
C VAL A 4 1.14 -1.05 -3.26
N SER A 5 0.72 -0.10 -4.10
CA SER A 5 -0.34 -0.30 -5.09
C SER A 5 0.00 -1.41 -6.08
N ALA A 6 1.23 -1.39 -6.61
CA ALA A 6 1.70 -2.40 -7.55
C ALA A 6 1.76 -3.80 -6.90
N TYR A 7 2.21 -3.90 -5.65
CA TYR A 7 2.18 -5.15 -4.88
C TYR A 7 0.75 -5.69 -4.72
N LEU A 8 -0.19 -4.83 -4.30
CA LEU A 8 -1.61 -5.24 -4.13
C LEU A 8 -2.26 -5.66 -5.46
N LEU A 9 -1.95 -4.97 -6.56
CA LEU A 9 -2.43 -5.33 -7.89
C LEU A 9 -1.93 -6.71 -8.32
N ALA A 10 -0.68 -7.04 -8.04
CA ALA A 10 -0.13 -8.37 -8.30
C ALA A 10 -0.81 -9.46 -7.44
N VAL A 11 -1.07 -9.18 -6.15
CA VAL A 11 -1.82 -10.08 -5.27
C VAL A 11 -3.24 -10.32 -5.78
N LEU A 12 -3.94 -9.27 -6.20
CA LEU A 12 -5.28 -9.37 -6.80
C LEU A 12 -5.28 -10.11 -8.15
N GLY A 13 -4.18 -9.99 -8.91
CA GLY A 13 -3.96 -10.73 -10.15
C GLY A 13 -3.69 -12.22 -9.97
N GLY A 14 -3.74 -12.74 -8.74
CA GLY A 14 -3.52 -14.15 -8.42
C GLY A 14 -2.08 -14.51 -8.07
N ASN A 15 -1.17 -13.54 -8.01
CA ASN A 15 0.19 -13.76 -7.53
C ASN A 15 0.29 -13.45 -6.03
N SER A 16 0.07 -14.45 -5.19
CA SER A 16 0.02 -14.30 -3.72
C SER A 16 1.32 -13.83 -3.08
N SER A 17 2.47 -13.98 -3.77
CA SER A 17 3.77 -13.47 -3.32
C SER A 17 4.51 -12.79 -4.48
N PRO A 18 4.13 -11.54 -4.81
CA PRO A 18 4.75 -10.77 -5.88
C PRO A 18 6.25 -10.58 -5.63
N SER A 19 7.05 -10.84 -6.66
CA SER A 19 8.49 -10.59 -6.62
C SER A 19 8.83 -9.14 -6.97
N GLU A 20 10.07 -8.72 -6.71
CA GLU A 20 10.58 -7.41 -7.14
C GLU A 20 10.42 -7.20 -8.65
N GLY A 21 10.61 -8.26 -9.44
CA GLY A 21 10.43 -8.22 -10.90
C GLY A 21 8.98 -7.97 -11.33
N ASP A 22 8.00 -8.54 -10.62
CA ASP A 22 6.59 -8.35 -10.91
C ASP A 22 6.15 -6.92 -10.62
N ILE A 23 6.62 -6.37 -9.50
CA ILE A 23 6.35 -4.99 -9.08
C ILE A 23 6.97 -4.00 -10.09
N LYS A 24 8.23 -4.25 -10.51
CA LYS A 24 8.91 -3.45 -11.54
C LYS A 24 8.14 -3.45 -12.86
N LYS A 25 7.69 -4.61 -13.33
CA LYS A 25 6.89 -4.71 -14.56
C LYS A 25 5.60 -3.88 -14.50
N ILE A 26 4.87 -3.96 -13.39
CA ILE A 26 3.64 -3.19 -13.20
C ILE A 26 3.93 -1.69 -13.18
N LEU A 27 4.96 -1.25 -12.45
CA LEU A 27 5.35 0.17 -12.37
C LEU A 27 5.80 0.71 -13.73
N THR A 28 6.62 -0.04 -14.48
CA THR A 28 7.04 0.34 -15.84
C THR A 28 5.85 0.36 -16.81
N SER A 29 4.89 -0.57 -16.68
CA SER A 29 3.69 -0.59 -17.51
C SER A 29 2.81 0.65 -17.35
N VAL A 30 2.87 1.32 -16.19
CA VAL A 30 2.13 2.57 -15.93
C VAL A 30 3.01 3.82 -16.10
N GLY A 31 4.23 3.67 -16.63
CA GLY A 31 5.16 4.78 -16.87
C GLY A 31 5.79 5.36 -15.60
N VAL A 32 5.85 4.59 -14.52
CA VAL A 32 6.38 5.01 -13.23
C VAL A 32 7.75 4.37 -12.99
N GLU A 33 8.71 5.17 -12.50
CA GLU A 33 10.00 4.65 -12.07
C GLU A 33 9.88 3.71 -10.87
N ALA A 34 10.48 2.54 -11.00
CA ALA A 34 10.51 1.53 -9.96
C ALA A 34 11.73 1.73 -9.06
N GLU A 35 11.52 2.43 -7.94
CA GLU A 35 12.57 2.69 -6.95
C GLU A 35 12.87 1.41 -6.15
N SER A 36 13.96 0.73 -6.51
CA SER A 36 14.30 -0.61 -5.99
C SER A 36 14.43 -0.64 -4.46
N GLU A 37 14.96 0.42 -3.83
CA GLU A 37 15.09 0.49 -2.37
C GLU A 37 13.74 0.41 -1.65
N ARG A 38 12.70 1.08 -2.17
CA ARG A 38 11.35 1.00 -1.59
C ARG A 38 10.69 -0.35 -1.82
N ILE A 39 11.00 -0.99 -2.95
CA ILE A 39 10.48 -2.32 -3.26
C ILE A 39 11.09 -3.33 -2.31
N GLN A 40 12.41 -3.32 -2.12
CA GLN A 40 13.08 -4.23 -1.19
C GLN A 40 12.62 -3.99 0.25
N LYS A 41 12.51 -2.73 0.68
CA LYS A 41 12.01 -2.43 2.03
C LYS A 41 10.60 -2.98 2.26
N LEU A 42 9.71 -2.83 1.28
CA LEU A 42 8.34 -3.36 1.37
C LEU A 42 8.33 -4.89 1.39
N LEU A 43 9.13 -5.54 0.55
CA LEU A 43 9.23 -6.99 0.53
C LEU A 43 9.76 -7.54 1.85
N SER A 44 10.80 -6.94 2.44
CA SER A 44 11.31 -7.32 3.76
C SER A 44 10.31 -7.07 4.89
N GLU A 45 9.52 -6.00 4.84
CA GLU A 45 8.49 -5.74 5.85
C GLU A 45 7.29 -6.68 5.76
N LEU A 46 7.04 -7.26 4.59
CA LEU A 46 5.95 -8.19 4.32
C LEU A 46 6.40 -9.67 4.36
N GLU A 47 7.69 -9.93 4.38
CA GLU A 47 8.25 -11.27 4.48
C GLU A 47 7.77 -11.96 5.77
N GLY A 48 7.17 -13.15 5.62
CA GLY A 48 6.62 -13.91 6.74
C GLY A 48 5.31 -13.37 7.34
N LYS A 49 4.73 -12.30 6.79
CA LYS A 49 3.41 -11.79 7.22
C LYS A 49 2.31 -12.26 6.28
N ASP A 50 1.16 -12.60 6.86
CA ASP A 50 -0.04 -12.85 6.07
C ASP A 50 -0.62 -11.51 5.57
N ILE A 51 -0.58 -11.32 4.25
CA ILE A 51 -1.05 -10.10 3.60
C ILE A 51 -2.52 -9.82 3.90
N ASN A 52 -3.38 -10.84 4.02
CA ASN A 52 -4.79 -10.66 4.34
C ASN A 52 -4.98 -10.15 5.78
N ALA A 53 -4.18 -10.68 6.72
CA ALA A 53 -4.18 -10.22 8.10
C ALA A 53 -3.69 -8.77 8.21
N VAL A 54 -2.59 -8.44 7.53
CA VAL A 54 -2.05 -7.06 7.49
C VAL A 54 -3.06 -6.09 6.87
N LEU A 55 -3.80 -6.51 5.84
CA LEU A 55 -4.84 -5.68 5.22
C LEU A 55 -6.02 -5.43 6.16
N ALA A 56 -6.46 -6.45 6.89
CA ALA A 56 -7.56 -6.32 7.85
C ALA A 56 -7.18 -5.41 9.03
N GLU A 57 -5.98 -5.61 9.59
CA GLU A 57 -5.45 -4.77 10.67
C GLU A 57 -5.23 -3.33 10.19
N GLY A 58 -4.67 -3.16 8.99
CA GLY A 58 -4.48 -1.86 8.35
C GLY A 58 -5.80 -1.12 8.14
N LYS A 59 -6.85 -1.78 7.66
CA LYS A 59 -8.19 -1.20 7.53
C LYS A 59 -8.76 -0.75 8.87
N SER A 60 -8.63 -1.57 9.92
CA SER A 60 -9.09 -1.22 11.26
C SER A 60 -8.34 -0.02 11.83
N LYS A 61 -7.00 0.04 11.66
CA LYS A 61 -6.18 1.17 12.11
C LYS A 61 -6.46 2.45 11.32
N LEU A 62 -6.74 2.33 10.02
CA LEU A 62 -7.10 3.48 9.19
C LEU A 62 -8.51 4.02 9.53
N ALA A 63 -9.47 3.14 9.83
CA ALA A 63 -10.79 3.53 10.31
C ALA A 63 -10.73 4.23 11.69
N ALA A 64 -9.73 3.90 12.51
CA ALA A 64 -9.48 4.55 13.79
C ALA A 64 -8.74 5.89 13.67
N MET A 65 -8.19 6.24 12.49
CA MET A 65 -7.65 7.58 12.25
C MET A 65 -8.79 8.53 11.88
N PRO A 66 -9.05 9.60 12.65
CA PRO A 66 -9.98 10.64 12.23
C PRO A 66 -9.38 11.32 10.99
N ALA A 67 -9.88 11.00 9.80
CA ALA A 67 -9.48 11.66 8.56
C ALA A 67 -9.97 13.13 8.49
N ALA A 68 -10.64 13.62 9.53
CA ALA A 68 -10.97 15.01 9.74
C ALA A 68 -10.69 15.35 11.20
N GLY A 69 -9.61 16.08 11.47
CA GLY A 69 -9.66 17.01 12.60
C GLY A 69 -10.84 17.95 12.35
N PRO A 70 -11.62 18.33 13.38
CA PRO A 70 -12.72 19.25 13.17
C PRO A 70 -12.16 20.51 12.50
N ALA A 71 -12.63 20.78 11.28
CA ALA A 71 -12.59 22.13 10.77
C ALA A 71 -13.36 22.95 11.79
N VAL A 72 -12.65 23.73 12.59
CA VAL A 72 -13.24 24.79 13.41
C VAL A 72 -13.96 25.71 12.43
N ALA A 73 -15.25 25.47 12.25
CA ALA A 73 -16.12 26.35 11.51
C ALA A 73 -16.17 27.66 12.30
N SER A 74 -15.49 28.68 11.77
CA SER A 74 -15.84 30.06 12.04
C SER A 74 -17.33 30.25 11.78
N GLY A 75 -18.09 30.67 12.79
CA GLY A 75 -19.39 31.32 12.59
C GLY A 75 -20.53 30.84 13.47
N GLY A 76 -20.93 31.71 14.40
CA GLY A 76 -22.35 31.95 14.67
C GLY A 76 -22.88 31.61 16.08
N ALA A 77 -22.64 32.50 17.04
CA ALA A 77 -23.65 33.23 17.83
C ALA A 77 -22.95 34.21 18.77
#